data_AF-A0A8X8Z830-F1
#
_entry.id   AF-A0A8X8Z830-F1
#
_cell.length_a   1.000
_cell.length_b   1.000
_cell.length_c   1.000
_cell.angle_alpha   90.00
_cell.angle_beta   90.00
_cell.angle_gamma   90.00
#
_symmetry.space_group_name_H-M   'P 1'
#
loop_
_entity.id
_entity.type
_entity.pdbx_description
1 polymer ?
#
loop_
_entity_poly.entity_id
_entity_poly.type
_entity_poly.pdbx_seq_one_letter_code
_entity_poly.pdbx_strand_id
1 'polypeptide(L)'
;MSGRKSGRNVVAMVTGEASTEVADAASTETPEIVTKIQETWDKVEDKYAVTSLAVAGLIGLIASAGVISAIDKLPLIPGVLELVGIGYTGYFAYRNLASKSSRDALIEKIKGTYDDIIGSS
;
A
#
# COMPACT_ATOMS: atom_id res chain seq x y z
N MET A 1 -17.17 57.21 -24.70
CA MET A 1 -16.96 56.08 -25.65
C MET A 1 -15.62 55.43 -25.38
N SER A 2 -15.63 54.20 -24.88
CA SER A 2 -14.42 53.39 -24.67
C SER A 2 -14.00 52.76 -26.00
N GLY A 3 -12.82 53.13 -26.48
CA GLY A 3 -12.25 52.69 -27.74
C GLY A 3 -10.96 51.91 -27.53
N ARG A 4 -11.05 50.58 -27.69
CA ARG A 4 -10.11 49.66 -28.36
C ARG A 4 -8.61 49.92 -28.15
N LYS A 5 -7.88 48.91 -27.65
CA LYS A 5 -7.34 47.83 -28.50
C LYS A 5 -6.40 46.93 -27.69
N SER A 6 -6.65 45.63 -27.83
CA SER A 6 -5.83 44.51 -27.38
C SER A 6 -4.35 44.68 -27.77
N GLY A 7 -3.47 44.59 -26.77
CA GLY A 7 -2.05 44.24 -26.92
C GLY A 7 -1.81 42.96 -26.15
N ARG A 8 -1.92 41.83 -26.84
CA ARG A 8 -1.54 40.50 -26.35
C ARG A 8 -0.05 40.52 -26.01
N ASN A 9 0.31 40.20 -24.77
CA ASN A 9 1.59 39.56 -24.47
C ASN A 9 1.28 38.11 -24.08
N VAL A 10 1.13 37.29 -25.12
CA VAL A 10 1.27 35.85 -25.04
C VAL A 10 2.75 35.51 -25.21
N VAL A 11 3.15 34.39 -24.61
CA VAL A 11 4.37 33.60 -24.89
C VAL A 11 5.52 33.79 -23.90
N ALA A 12 5.54 32.81 -22.98
CA ALA A 12 6.68 31.96 -22.63
C ALA A 12 7.95 32.63 -22.11
N MET A 13 8.07 32.62 -20.78
CA MET A 13 9.35 32.47 -20.12
C MET A 13 9.26 31.39 -19.03
N VAL A 14 8.72 30.21 -19.39
CA VAL A 14 8.85 28.98 -18.61
C VAL A 14 9.39 27.86 -19.51
N THR A 15 10.42 28.18 -20.27
CA THR A 15 11.31 27.16 -20.83
C THR A 15 12.69 27.44 -20.29
N GLY A 16 13.13 26.51 -19.45
CA GLY A 16 14.47 25.97 -19.61
C GLY A 16 15.58 26.75 -18.95
N GLU A 17 15.50 26.95 -17.65
CA GLU A 17 16.69 26.95 -16.78
C GLU A 17 16.39 26.15 -15.50
N ALA A 18 15.90 24.92 -15.67
CA ALA A 18 16.51 23.82 -14.94
C ALA A 18 17.84 23.55 -15.65
N SER A 19 18.76 24.51 -15.51
CA SER A 19 20.14 24.33 -15.95
C SER A 19 20.63 23.09 -15.25
N THR A 20 20.93 22.13 -16.08
CA THR A 20 21.62 20.89 -15.80
C THR A 20 22.87 21.18 -14.97
N GLU A 21 22.72 21.20 -13.65
CA GLU A 21 23.77 20.77 -12.72
C GLU A 21 23.70 19.24 -12.60
N VAL A 22 23.67 18.57 -13.75
CA VAL A 22 24.04 17.17 -13.90
C VAL A 22 25.24 17.15 -14.84
N ALA A 23 26.21 18.00 -14.51
CA ALA A 23 27.57 17.91 -15.02
C ALA A 23 28.46 18.03 -13.78
N ASP A 24 29.24 16.97 -13.56
CA ASP A 24 30.36 16.93 -12.61
C ASP A 24 30.04 16.85 -11.11
N ALA A 25 29.46 15.72 -10.69
CA ALA A 25 29.70 15.19 -9.34
C ALA A 25 29.84 13.65 -9.30
N ALA A 26 30.15 13.02 -10.43
CA ALA A 26 30.45 11.59 -10.49
C ALA A 26 31.96 11.34 -10.31
N SER A 27 32.54 11.88 -9.23
CA SER A 27 33.88 11.50 -8.81
C SER A 27 33.80 10.17 -8.05
N THR A 28 34.09 9.09 -8.77
CA THR A 28 35.06 8.05 -8.34
C THR A 28 34.89 7.37 -6.99
N GLU A 29 33.70 6.89 -6.64
CA GLU A 29 33.58 5.79 -5.67
C GLU A 29 32.35 4.96 -6.07
N THR A 30 32.48 4.02 -7.02
CA THR A 30 31.39 3.05 -7.23
C THR A 30 31.19 2.31 -5.92
N PRO A 31 30.02 2.41 -5.24
CA PRO A 31 29.84 1.75 -3.96
C PRO A 31 29.99 0.25 -4.16
N GLU A 32 30.72 -0.45 -3.27
CA GLU A 32 31.00 -1.89 -3.34
C GLU A 32 29.75 -2.78 -3.54
N ILE A 33 28.59 -2.22 -3.22
CA ILE A 33 27.28 -2.84 -3.43
C ILE A 33 26.98 -2.97 -4.92
N VAL A 34 27.29 -1.95 -5.73
CA VAL A 34 27.10 -1.98 -7.19
C VAL A 34 28.04 -2.99 -7.83
N THR A 35 29.30 -3.07 -7.39
CA THR A 35 30.25 -4.06 -7.90
C THR A 35 29.82 -5.49 -7.53
N LYS A 36 29.37 -5.74 -6.29
CA LYS A 36 28.81 -7.04 -5.89
C LYS A 36 27.55 -7.42 -6.66
N ILE A 37 26.67 -6.46 -6.94
CA ILE A 37 25.47 -6.69 -7.75
C ILE A 37 25.87 -7.02 -9.19
N GLN A 38 26.87 -6.33 -9.76
CA GLN A 38 27.40 -6.63 -11.10
C GLN A 38 28.04 -8.02 -11.17
N GLU A 39 28.90 -8.36 -10.20
CA GLU A 39 29.51 -9.70 -10.13
C GLU A 39 28.46 -10.81 -9.99
N THR A 40 27.43 -10.57 -9.18
CA THR A 40 26.33 -11.52 -9.01
C THR A 40 25.50 -11.61 -10.28
N TRP A 41 25.26 -10.49 -10.96
CA TRP A 41 24.57 -10.44 -12.24
C TRP A 41 25.32 -11.21 -13.32
N ASP A 42 26.64 -11.06 -13.39
CA ASP A 42 27.47 -11.74 -14.39
C ASP A 42 27.63 -13.24 -14.14
N LYS A 43 27.52 -13.69 -12.88
CA LYS A 43 27.45 -15.12 -12.52
C LYS A 43 26.09 -15.75 -12.79
N VAL A 44 25.03 -14.98 -13.02
CA VAL A 44 23.72 -15.54 -13.39
C VAL A 44 23.81 -16.04 -14.83
N GLU A 45 23.71 -17.36 -14.98
CA GLU A 45 23.75 -18.04 -16.28
C GLU A 45 22.51 -17.69 -17.13
N ASP A 46 21.33 -17.66 -16.50
CA ASP A 46 20.05 -17.36 -17.17
C ASP A 46 19.53 -15.95 -16.85
N LYS A 47 20.24 -14.92 -17.36
CA LYS A 47 19.85 -13.51 -17.20
C LYS A 47 18.41 -13.26 -17.70
N TYR A 48 17.97 -13.95 -18.75
CA TYR A 48 16.62 -13.83 -19.28
C TYR A 48 15.55 -14.35 -18.30
N ALA A 49 15.81 -15.46 -17.60
CA ALA A 49 14.88 -16.00 -16.60
C ALA A 49 14.76 -15.06 -15.39
N VAL A 50 15.89 -14.55 -14.89
CA VAL A 50 15.89 -13.63 -13.75
C VAL A 50 15.27 -12.28 -14.10
N THR A 51 15.59 -11.71 -15.26
CA THR A 51 14.96 -10.46 -15.74
C THR A 51 13.46 -10.63 -15.96
N SER A 52 13.02 -11.70 -16.62
CA SER A 52 11.59 -11.95 -16.85
C SER A 52 10.83 -12.17 -15.54
N LEU A 53 11.41 -12.87 -14.56
CA LEU A 53 10.81 -13.03 -13.24
C LEU A 53 10.75 -11.70 -12.48
N ALA A 54 11.77 -10.86 -12.57
CA ALA A 54 11.76 -9.53 -11.97
C ALA A 54 10.68 -8.64 -12.60
N VAL A 55 10.53 -8.67 -13.93
CA VAL A 55 9.48 -7.94 -14.65
C VAL A 55 8.10 -8.49 -14.27
N ALA A 56 7.91 -9.80 -14.20
CA ALA A 56 6.67 -10.41 -13.75
C ALA A 56 6.33 -10.01 -12.31
N GLY A 57 7.32 -9.97 -11.42
CA GLY A 57 7.17 -9.49 -10.05
C GLY A 57 6.76 -8.02 -9.99
N LEU A 58 7.37 -7.17 -10.82
CA LEU A 58 7.02 -5.75 -10.91
C LEU A 58 5.60 -5.54 -11.45
N ILE A 59 5.21 -6.27 -12.50
CA ILE A 59 3.84 -6.24 -13.03
C ILE A 59 2.86 -6.73 -11.96
N GLY A 60 3.21 -7.81 -11.24
CA GLY A 60 2.41 -8.31 -10.12
C GLY A 60 2.22 -7.28 -9.01
N LEU A 61 3.27 -6.49 -8.71
CA LEU A 61 3.21 -5.41 -7.73
C LEU A 61 2.33 -4.24 -8.22
N ILE A 62 2.44 -3.84 -9.49
CA ILE A 62 1.59 -2.80 -10.09
C ILE A 62 0.13 -3.27 -10.13
N ALA A 63 -0.10 -4.53 -10.49
CA ALA A 63 -1.43 -5.13 -10.54
C ALA A 63 -2.06 -5.20 -9.13
N SER A 64 -1.31 -5.64 -8.12
CA SER A 64 -1.80 -5.68 -6.74
C SER A 64 -2.09 -4.28 -6.20
N ALA A 65 -1.23 -3.30 -6.46
CA ALA A 65 -1.49 -1.89 -6.14
C ALA A 65 -2.75 -1.37 -6.86
N GLY A 66 -2.96 -1.75 -8.13
CA GLY A 66 -4.17 -1.43 -8.90
C GLY A 66 -5.44 -2.02 -8.29
N VAL A 67 -5.39 -3.27 -7.82
CA VAL A 67 -6.51 -3.92 -7.11
C VAL A 67 -6.81 -3.20 -5.80
N ILE A 68 -5.78 -2.87 -5.01
CA ILE A 68 -5.95 -2.12 -3.75
C ILE A 68 -6.55 -0.74 -4.03
N SER A 69 -6.10 -0.05 -5.07
CA SER A 69 -6.65 1.25 -5.47
C SER A 69 -8.10 1.13 -5.98
N ALA A 70 -8.44 0.06 -6.68
CA ALA A 70 -9.82 -0.20 -7.11
C ALA A 70 -10.75 -0.49 -5.93
N ILE A 71 -10.27 -1.24 -4.94
CA ILE A 71 -10.95 -1.49 -3.66
C ILE A 71 -11.16 -0.18 -2.91
N ASP A 72 -10.11 0.65 -2.75
CA ASP A 72 -10.19 1.95 -2.06
C ASP A 72 -11.14 2.94 -2.79
N LYS A 73 -11.23 2.82 -4.12
CA LYS A 73 -12.17 3.59 -4.94
C LYS A 73 -13.58 3.02 -5.01
N LEU A 74 -13.86 1.87 -4.39
CA LEU A 74 -15.24 1.41 -4.23
C LEU A 74 -15.84 2.10 -2.99
N PRO A 75 -16.74 3.10 -3.16
CA PRO A 75 -17.33 3.84 -2.04
C PRO A 75 -18.26 2.97 -1.16
N LEU A 76 -18.41 1.69 -1.49
CA LEU A 76 -19.26 0.74 -0.78
C LEU A 76 -18.53 -0.01 0.33
N ILE A 77 -17.21 -0.21 0.23
CA ILE A 77 -16.47 -1.03 1.19
C ILE A 77 -16.49 -0.43 2.60
N PRO A 78 -16.27 0.89 2.79
CA PRO A 78 -16.39 1.50 4.12
C PRO A 78 -17.77 1.27 4.74
N GLY A 79 -18.84 1.48 3.97
CA GLY A 79 -20.22 1.30 4.45
C GLY A 79 -20.61 -0.17 4.67
N VAL A 80 -20.14 -1.10 3.84
CA VAL A 80 -20.39 -2.54 4.00
C VAL A 80 -19.64 -3.07 5.21
N LEU A 81 -18.37 -2.69 5.42
CA LEU A 81 -17.61 -3.09 6.61
C LEU A 81 -18.19 -2.48 7.88
N GLU A 82 -18.68 -1.25 7.83
CA GLU A 82 -19.40 -0.63 8.96
C GLU A 82 -20.71 -1.38 9.26
N LEU A 83 -21.51 -1.70 8.24
CA LEU A 83 -22.74 -2.47 8.42
C LEU A 83 -22.46 -3.89 8.95
N VAL A 84 -21.40 -4.54 8.47
CA VAL A 84 -20.97 -5.84 8.96
C VAL A 84 -20.49 -5.72 10.41
N GLY A 85 -19.74 -4.68 10.75
CA GLY A 85 -19.29 -4.41 12.11
C GLY A 85 -20.47 -4.22 13.07
N ILE A 86 -21.38 -3.30 12.73
CA ILE A 86 -22.60 -3.03 13.52
C ILE A 86 -23.49 -4.27 13.58
N GLY A 87 -23.68 -4.96 12.46
CA GLY A 87 -24.48 -6.18 12.38
C GLY A 87 -23.93 -7.30 13.25
N TYR A 88 -22.61 -7.53 13.20
CA TYR A 88 -21.95 -8.53 14.03
C TYR A 88 -21.96 -8.14 15.50
N THR A 89 -21.68 -6.89 15.85
CA THR A 89 -21.75 -6.40 17.23
C THR A 89 -23.17 -6.53 17.78
N GLY A 90 -24.20 -6.17 17.01
CA GLY A 90 -25.61 -6.32 17.37
C GLY A 90 -26.01 -7.79 17.56
N TYR A 91 -25.63 -8.66 16.64
CA TYR A 91 -25.84 -10.11 16.75
C TYR A 91 -25.11 -10.71 17.96
N PHE A 92 -23.85 -10.33 18.17
CA PHE A 92 -23.05 -10.77 19.31
C PHE A 92 -23.68 -10.33 20.63
N ALA A 93 -24.11 -9.08 20.74
CA ALA A 93 -24.78 -8.55 21.92
C ALA A 93 -26.11 -9.28 22.17
N TYR A 94 -26.91 -9.51 21.13
CA TYR A 94 -28.15 -10.27 21.26
C TYR A 94 -27.89 -11.72 21.72
N ARG A 95 -26.91 -12.40 21.12
CA ARG A 95 -26.64 -13.81 21.43
C ARG A 95 -25.99 -14.01 22.79
N ASN A 96 -25.02 -13.16 23.14
CA ASN A 96 -24.17 -13.36 24.31
C ASN A 96 -24.58 -12.50 25.52
N LEU A 97 -25.25 -11.36 25.32
CA LEU A 97 -25.62 -10.43 26.39
C LEU A 97 -27.13 -10.33 26.66
N ALA A 98 -28.04 -10.82 25.81
CA ALA A 98 -29.47 -10.65 26.05
C ALA A 98 -30.00 -11.46 27.24
N SER A 99 -29.48 -12.67 27.48
CA SER A 99 -29.94 -13.55 28.56
C SER A 99 -28.86 -13.72 29.64
N LYS A 100 -29.28 -13.98 30.90
CA LYS A 100 -28.33 -14.30 31.99
C LYS A 100 -27.47 -15.52 31.65
N SER A 101 -28.10 -16.61 31.19
CA SER A 101 -27.41 -17.83 30.79
C SER A 101 -26.37 -17.59 29.69
N SER A 102 -26.68 -16.74 28.70
CA SER A 102 -25.72 -16.34 27.67
C SER A 102 -24.50 -15.60 28.23
N ARG A 103 -24.71 -14.71 29.21
CA ARG A 103 -23.63 -13.94 29.85
C ARG A 103 -22.73 -14.85 30.68
N ASP A 104 -23.33 -15.75 31.45
CA ASP A 104 -22.59 -16.70 32.29
C ASP A 104 -21.74 -17.64 31.42
N ALA A 105 -22.31 -18.16 30.32
CA ALA A 105 -21.58 -18.98 29.34
C ALA A 105 -20.46 -18.21 28.63
N LEU A 106 -20.63 -16.90 28.39
CA LEU A 106 -19.58 -16.07 27.82
C LEU A 106 -18.42 -15.88 28.81
N ILE A 107 -18.72 -15.61 30.08
CA ILE A 107 -17.72 -15.45 31.14
C ILE A 107 -16.95 -16.76 31.34
N GLU A 108 -17.64 -17.89 31.35
CA GLU A 108 -17.02 -19.21 31.46
C GLU A 108 -16.08 -19.48 30.29
N LYS A 109 -16.50 -19.19 29.04
CA LYS A 109 -15.63 -19.30 27.86
C LYS A 109 -14.40 -18.41 27.95
N ILE A 110 -14.54 -17.16 28.41
CA ILE A 110 -13.41 -16.24 28.57
C ILE A 110 -12.42 -16.77 29.60
N LYS A 111 -12.90 -17.28 30.73
CA LYS A 111 -12.04 -17.90 31.76
C LYS A 111 -11.31 -19.12 31.22
N GLY A 112 -12.02 -20.04 30.55
CA GLY A 112 -11.39 -21.21 29.96
C GLY A 112 -10.33 -20.84 28.92
N THR A 113 -10.62 -19.88 28.03
CA THR A 113 -9.63 -19.41 27.05
C THR A 113 -8.44 -18.72 27.72
N TYR A 114 -8.67 -17.96 28.79
CA TYR A 114 -7.60 -17.33 29.56
C TYR A 114 -6.70 -18.39 30.20
N ASP A 115 -7.29 -19.36 30.89
CA ASP A 115 -6.59 -20.45 31.58
C ASP A 115 -5.80 -21.32 30.57
N ASP A 116 -6.38 -21.60 29.40
CA ASP A 116 -5.72 -22.30 28.28
C ASP A 116 -4.49 -21.55 27.75
N ILE A 117 -4.57 -20.21 27.63
CA ILE A 117 -3.47 -19.38 27.12
C ILE A 117 -2.35 -19.26 28.16
N ILE A 118 -2.69 -19.09 29.44
CA ILE A 118 -1.69 -18.90 30.50
C ILE A 118 -1.16 -20.22 31.08
N GLY A 119 -1.70 -21.35 30.65
CA GLY A 119 -1.26 -22.68 31.07
C GLY A 119 -1.62 -23.03 32.52
N SER A 120 -2.65 -22.39 33.07
CA SER A 120 -3.17 -22.73 34.40
C SER A 120 -4.09 -23.94 34.27
N SER A 121 -3.51 -25.11 33.99
CA SER A 121 -4.21 -26.40 34.12
C SER A 121 -4.62 -26.70 35.56
#